data_AF-A0A2W6XE81-F1
#
_entry.id   AF-A0A2W6XE81-F1
#
_cell.length_a   1.000
_cell.length_b   1.000
_cell.length_c   1.000
_cell.angle_alpha   90.00
_cell.angle_beta   90.00
_cell.angle_gamma   90.00
#
_symmetry.space_group_name_H-M   'P 1'
#
loop_
_entity.id
_entity.type
_entity.pdbx_description
1 polymer ?
#
loop_
_entity_poly.entity_id
_entity_poly.type
_entity_poly.pdbx_seq_one_letter_code
_entity_poly.pdbx_strand_id
1 'polypeptide(L)'
;MAKRSIRDIEKIWSNVEGVKKLSDRVIGFGPFGLGLDALLTWIPVVGTVYTAGTGGWLLMQAVRAKAPPATLARMAAYMAIDTATGSVPIAGDVVDTFFPGQLMAAGALQKHIEATHWVEDSEAAARASGDHERHLETVKNDRKLKRIVYLHD
;
A
#
# COMPACT_ATOMS: atom_id res chain seq x y z
N MET A 1 -22.13 -14.86 -0.31
CA MET A 1 -20.81 -14.18 -0.38
C MET A 1 -20.21 -14.16 1.02
N ALA A 2 -18.93 -14.49 1.18
CA ALA A 2 -18.26 -14.36 2.47
C ALA A 2 -18.21 -12.88 2.88
N LYS A 3 -18.70 -12.58 4.09
CA LYS A 3 -18.62 -11.22 4.65
C LYS A 3 -17.16 -10.89 4.96
N ARG A 4 -16.70 -9.70 4.55
CA ARG A 4 -15.33 -9.24 4.80
C ARG A 4 -15.15 -8.89 6.27
N SER A 5 -14.01 -9.24 6.84
CA SER A 5 -13.67 -9.02 8.24
C SER A 5 -12.49 -8.06 8.40
N ILE A 6 -12.32 -7.51 9.60
CA ILE A 6 -11.15 -6.68 9.97
C ILE A 6 -9.86 -7.48 9.78
N ARG A 7 -9.88 -8.79 10.03
CA ARG A 7 -8.73 -9.68 9.79
C ARG A 7 -8.26 -9.67 8.34
N ASP A 8 -9.15 -9.43 7.39
CA ASP A 8 -8.77 -9.33 5.97
C ASP A 8 -7.99 -8.04 5.72
N ILE A 9 -8.36 -6.95 6.38
CA ILE A 9 -7.62 -5.68 6.32
C ILE A 9 -6.27 -5.79 7.01
N GLU A 10 -6.20 -6.45 8.17
CA GLU A 10 -4.94 -6.73 8.87
C GLU A 10 -3.98 -7.56 8.01
N LYS A 11 -4.51 -8.57 7.29
CA LYS A 11 -3.72 -9.33 6.31
C LYS A 11 -3.21 -8.44 5.19
N ILE A 12 -4.02 -7.52 4.67
CA ILE A 12 -3.57 -6.56 3.66
C ILE A 12 -2.42 -5.72 4.20
N TRP A 13 -2.56 -5.14 5.40
CA TRP A 13 -1.52 -4.34 6.02
C TRP A 13 -0.22 -5.13 6.22
N SER A 14 -0.32 -6.36 6.73
CA SER A 14 0.83 -7.25 6.96
C SER A 14 1.55 -7.63 5.66
N ASN A 15 0.79 -7.96 4.61
CA ASN A 15 1.39 -8.27 3.30
C ASN A 15 2.08 -7.04 2.69
N VAL A 16 1.48 -5.85 2.85
CA VAL A 16 2.05 -4.58 2.39
C VAL A 16 3.31 -4.22 3.17
N GLU A 17 3.36 -4.49 4.47
CA GLU A 17 4.56 -4.33 5.31
C GLU A 17 5.69 -5.27 4.84
N GLY A 18 5.37 -6.50 4.44
CA GLY A 18 6.32 -7.44 3.85
C GLY A 18 6.98 -6.89 2.58
N VAL A 19 6.17 -6.35 1.66
CA VAL A 19 6.67 -5.69 0.44
C VAL A 19 7.54 -4.50 0.79
N LYS A 20 7.09 -3.65 1.72
CA LYS A 20 7.84 -2.48 2.16
C LYS A 20 9.20 -2.86 2.73
N LYS A 21 9.28 -3.84 3.64
CA LYS A 21 10.57 -4.31 4.18
C LYS A 21 11.48 -4.91 3.12
N LEU A 22 10.91 -5.58 2.12
CA LEU A 22 11.67 -6.18 1.03
C LEU A 22 12.25 -5.09 0.11
N SER A 23 11.44 -4.12 -0.31
CA SER A 23 11.90 -2.98 -1.11
C SER A 23 12.93 -2.12 -0.36
N ASP A 24 12.74 -1.88 0.94
CA ASP A 24 13.67 -1.11 1.78
C ASP A 24 15.04 -1.82 1.86
N ARG A 25 15.01 -3.14 2.01
CA ARG A 25 16.21 -3.96 1.96
C ARG A 25 16.90 -3.86 0.61
N VAL A 26 16.17 -3.96 -0.51
CA VAL A 26 16.75 -3.86 -1.87
C VAL A 26 17.45 -2.51 -2.08
N ILE A 27 16.87 -1.42 -1.57
CA ILE A 27 17.37 -0.05 -1.80
C ILE A 27 18.51 0.32 -0.85
N GLY A 28 18.51 -0.21 0.38
CA GLY A 28 19.61 -0.03 1.33
C GLY A 28 20.97 -0.61 0.89
N PHE A 29 21.02 -1.38 -0.19
CA PHE A 29 22.21 -2.06 -0.72
C PHE A 29 22.81 -1.42 -1.99
N GLY A 30 22.67 -0.10 -2.18
CA GLY A 30 23.34 0.66 -3.26
C GLY A 30 24.86 0.39 -3.41
N PRO A 31 25.51 1.01 -4.42
CA PRO A 31 26.27 0.42 -5.55
C PRO A 31 27.46 -0.53 -5.27
N PHE A 32 27.68 -0.98 -4.03
CA PHE A 32 28.71 -1.97 -3.67
C PHE A 32 28.19 -3.10 -2.76
N GLY A 33 26.86 -3.25 -2.61
CA GLY A 33 26.25 -4.27 -1.76
C GLY A 33 26.06 -5.61 -2.48
N LEU A 34 27.03 -6.52 -2.35
CA LEU A 34 26.91 -7.93 -2.72
C LEU A 34 25.77 -8.63 -1.95
N GLY A 35 24.56 -8.62 -2.49
CA GLY A 35 23.40 -9.34 -1.96
C GLY A 35 22.24 -9.31 -2.97
N LEU A 36 21.95 -10.46 -3.60
CA LEU A 36 21.26 -10.66 -4.89
C LEU A 36 22.11 -10.41 -6.16
N ASP A 37 23.40 -10.08 -6.03
CA ASP A 37 24.31 -9.93 -7.19
C ASP A 37 24.58 -11.26 -7.94
N ALA A 38 24.12 -12.39 -7.39
CA ALA A 38 24.12 -13.71 -8.05
C ALA A 38 22.77 -14.10 -8.71
N LEU A 39 21.69 -13.37 -8.44
CA LEU A 39 20.34 -13.63 -9.00
C LEU A 39 19.91 -12.55 -10.00
N LEU A 40 20.24 -11.27 -9.74
CA LEU A 40 19.97 -10.16 -10.65
C LEU A 40 20.85 -10.20 -11.91
N THR A 41 22.09 -10.68 -11.79
CA THR A 41 23.00 -10.86 -12.94
C THR A 41 22.54 -11.97 -13.90
N TRP A 42 21.69 -12.90 -13.46
CA TRP A 42 21.29 -14.05 -14.29
C TRP A 42 20.02 -13.77 -15.12
N ILE A 43 19.10 -12.90 -14.69
CA ILE A 43 17.87 -12.60 -15.46
C ILE A 43 17.37 -11.15 -15.24
N PRO A 44 17.82 -10.17 -16.04
CA PRO A 44 17.31 -8.78 -16.04
C PRO A 44 15.78 -8.66 -16.20
N VAL A 45 15.15 -9.65 -16.84
CA VAL A 45 13.70 -9.72 -17.03
C VAL A 45 12.96 -9.92 -15.69
N VAL A 46 13.56 -10.58 -14.70
CA VAL A 46 12.91 -10.88 -13.41
C VAL A 46 12.69 -9.62 -12.58
N GLY A 47 13.66 -8.69 -12.55
CA GLY A 47 13.52 -7.43 -11.83
C GLY A 47 12.38 -6.56 -12.38
N THR A 48 12.29 -6.47 -13.71
CA THR A 48 11.25 -5.68 -14.38
C THR A 48 9.84 -6.26 -14.17
N VAL A 49 9.70 -7.59 -14.27
CA VAL A 49 8.44 -8.30 -14.00
C VAL A 49 8.03 -8.20 -12.53
N TYR A 50 8.99 -8.27 -11.61
CA TYR A 50 8.75 -8.10 -10.18
C TYR A 50 8.26 -6.70 -9.82
N THR A 51 8.89 -5.65 -10.35
CA THR A 51 8.51 -4.24 -10.14
C THR A 51 7.10 -3.96 -10.66
N ALA A 52 6.81 -4.32 -11.90
CA ALA A 52 5.49 -4.11 -12.48
C ALA A 52 4.39 -4.95 -11.78
N GLY A 53 4.71 -6.21 -11.45
CA GLY A 53 3.80 -7.11 -10.74
C GLY A 53 3.48 -6.63 -9.32
N THR A 54 4.49 -6.18 -8.58
CA THR A 54 4.34 -5.67 -7.20
C THR A 54 3.53 -4.39 -7.18
N GLY A 55 3.79 -3.46 -8.11
CA GLY A 55 3.02 -2.22 -8.21
C GLY A 55 1.53 -2.46 -8.50
N GLY A 56 1.23 -3.31 -9.49
CA GLY A 56 -0.15 -3.69 -9.79
C GLY A 56 -0.84 -4.39 -8.63
N TRP A 57 -0.13 -5.28 -7.93
CA TRP A 57 -0.64 -5.95 -6.74
C TRP A 57 -0.93 -4.96 -5.59
N LEU A 58 -0.05 -3.98 -5.33
CA LEU A 58 -0.28 -2.94 -4.30
C LEU A 58 -1.53 -2.10 -4.60
N LEU A 59 -1.76 -1.72 -5.85
CA LEU A 59 -2.99 -1.02 -6.25
C LEU A 59 -4.23 -1.89 -6.04
N MET A 60 -4.16 -3.17 -6.40
CA MET A 60 -5.26 -4.11 -6.15
C MET A 60 -5.54 -4.24 -4.64
N GLN A 61 -4.52 -4.31 -3.79
CA GLN A 61 -4.70 -4.32 -2.34
C GLN A 61 -5.33 -3.03 -1.83
N ALA A 62 -4.94 -1.88 -2.37
CA ALA A 62 -5.54 -0.59 -2.01
C ALA A 62 -7.03 -0.52 -2.38
N VAL A 63 -7.40 -1.04 -3.55
CA VAL A 63 -8.81 -1.16 -3.95
C VAL A 63 -9.56 -2.11 -3.01
N ARG A 64 -8.97 -3.25 -2.64
CA ARG A 64 -9.57 -4.19 -1.67
C ARG A 64 -9.76 -3.57 -0.29
N ALA A 65 -8.83 -2.72 0.12
CA ALA A 65 -8.91 -1.90 1.33
C ALA A 65 -9.75 -0.62 1.14
N LYS A 66 -10.60 -0.51 0.11
CA LYS A 66 -11.50 0.65 -0.10
C LYS A 66 -10.78 2.01 0.00
N ALA A 67 -9.52 2.06 -0.45
CA ALA A 67 -8.73 3.28 -0.46
C ALA A 67 -9.42 4.36 -1.29
N PRO A 68 -9.44 5.63 -0.82
CA PRO A 68 -10.11 6.68 -1.54
C PRO A 68 -9.38 6.94 -2.88
N PRO A 69 -10.08 7.43 -3.92
CA PRO A 69 -9.49 7.68 -5.23
C PRO A 69 -8.24 8.56 -5.18
N ALA A 70 -8.20 9.53 -4.26
CA ALA A 70 -7.03 10.37 -4.03
C ALA A 70 -5.79 9.57 -3.56
N THR A 71 -5.96 8.57 -2.68
CA THR A 71 -4.86 7.69 -2.26
C THR A 71 -4.43 6.78 -3.39
N LEU A 72 -5.37 6.21 -4.15
CA LEU A 72 -5.07 5.37 -5.32
C LEU A 72 -4.29 6.16 -6.39
N ALA A 73 -4.74 7.37 -6.71
CA ALA A 73 -4.06 8.25 -7.67
C ALA A 73 -2.65 8.61 -7.19
N ARG A 74 -2.49 8.90 -5.89
CA ARG A 74 -1.18 9.17 -5.29
C ARG A 74 -0.24 7.96 -5.36
N MET A 75 -0.74 6.77 -5.05
CA MET A 75 0.03 5.52 -5.20
C MET A 75 0.43 5.30 -6.65
N ALA A 76 -0.50 5.46 -7.60
CA ALA A 76 -0.23 5.32 -9.03
C ALA A 76 0.82 6.33 -9.52
N ALA A 77 0.74 7.59 -9.05
CA ALA A 77 1.73 8.61 -9.37
C ALA A 77 3.13 8.23 -8.87
N TYR A 78 3.25 7.70 -7.64
CA TYR A 78 4.54 7.22 -7.12
C TYR A 78 5.15 6.12 -7.98
N MET A 79 4.34 5.15 -8.40
CA MET A 79 4.80 4.07 -9.27
C MET A 79 5.12 4.52 -10.69
N ALA A 80 4.38 5.49 -11.23
CA ALA A 80 4.64 6.04 -12.55
C ALA A 80 5.96 6.81 -12.59
N ILE A 81 6.26 7.58 -11.54
CA ILE A 81 7.54 8.30 -11.40
C ILE A 81 8.69 7.29 -11.33
N ASP A 82 8.60 6.29 -10.45
CA ASP A 82 9.57 5.20 -10.26
C ASP A 82 9.88 4.47 -11.58
N THR A 83 8.83 4.09 -12.32
CA THR A 83 8.96 3.41 -13.61
C THR A 83 9.62 4.31 -14.67
N ALA A 84 9.30 5.60 -14.67
CA ALA A 84 9.89 6.56 -15.61
C ALA A 84 11.37 6.81 -15.29
N THR A 85 11.74 6.90 -14.01
CA THR A 85 13.11 7.20 -13.57
C THR A 85 14.04 5.98 -13.64
N GLY A 86 13.53 4.78 -13.38
CA GLY A 86 14.28 3.52 -13.53
C GLY A 86 14.64 3.16 -14.98
N SER A 87 14.03 3.83 -15.98
CA SER A 87 14.36 3.64 -17.39
C SER A 87 15.63 4.38 -17.87
N VAL A 88 16.21 5.24 -17.03
CA VAL A 88 17.38 6.06 -17.36
C VAL A 88 18.64 5.44 -16.73
N PRO A 89 19.54 4.80 -17.50
CA PRO A 89 20.64 3.97 -16.95
C PRO A 89 21.70 4.71 -16.12
N ILE A 90 21.74 6.05 -16.13
CA ILE A 90 22.70 6.86 -15.35
C ILE A 90 22.01 7.67 -14.25
N ALA A 91 20.72 7.97 -14.40
CA ALA A 91 19.92 8.69 -13.39
C ALA A 91 19.12 7.74 -12.49
N GLY A 92 18.83 6.51 -12.94
CA GLY A 92 18.01 5.52 -12.25
C GLY A 92 18.61 5.09 -10.92
N ASP A 93 19.90 4.76 -10.87
CA ASP A 93 20.58 4.31 -9.63
C ASP A 93 20.57 5.39 -8.53
N VAL A 94 20.69 6.65 -8.91
CA VAL A 94 20.60 7.78 -7.98
C VAL A 94 19.14 8.08 -7.63
N VAL A 95 18.21 8.09 -8.58
CA VAL A 95 16.81 8.45 -8.27
C VAL A 95 16.09 7.36 -7.48
N ASP A 96 16.33 6.07 -7.74
CA ASP A 96 15.72 4.95 -6.99
C ASP A 96 16.20 4.90 -5.53
N THR A 97 17.45 5.30 -5.27
CA THR A 97 17.98 5.41 -3.91
C THR A 97 17.26 6.51 -3.11
N PHE A 98 16.79 7.58 -3.77
CA PHE A 98 16.20 8.75 -3.09
C PHE A 98 14.67 8.82 -3.20
N PHE A 99 14.03 8.12 -4.14
CA PHE A 99 12.58 8.18 -4.38
C PHE A 99 11.96 6.80 -4.66
N PRO A 100 11.88 5.92 -3.65
CA PRO A 100 11.37 4.57 -3.82
C PRO A 100 9.85 4.55 -3.98
N GLY A 101 9.35 4.56 -5.22
CA GLY A 101 7.92 4.73 -5.51
C GLY A 101 7.05 3.63 -4.88
N GLN A 102 7.53 2.39 -4.89
CA GLN A 102 6.85 1.24 -4.29
C GLN A 102 6.75 1.36 -2.76
N LEU A 103 7.83 1.80 -2.09
CA LEU A 103 7.84 2.04 -0.64
C LEU A 103 6.85 3.13 -0.25
N MET A 104 6.81 4.22 -1.01
CA MET A 104 5.87 5.30 -0.77
C MET A 104 4.43 4.90 -1.03
N ALA A 105 4.18 4.12 -2.07
CA ALA A 105 2.84 3.59 -2.34
C ALA A 105 2.38 2.64 -1.22
N ALA A 106 3.23 1.70 -0.79
CA ALA A 106 2.97 0.80 0.32
C ALA A 106 2.71 1.59 1.62
N GLY A 107 3.55 2.57 1.94
CA GLY A 107 3.38 3.44 3.11
C GLY A 107 2.11 4.28 3.07
N ALA A 108 1.73 4.79 1.89
CA ALA A 108 0.48 5.52 1.71
C ALA A 108 -0.74 4.62 1.98
N LEU A 109 -0.70 3.35 1.55
CA LEU A 109 -1.74 2.37 1.84
C LEU A 109 -1.80 2.01 3.33
N GLN A 110 -0.66 1.76 3.98
CA GLN A 110 -0.62 1.48 5.43
C GLN A 110 -1.20 2.63 6.24
N LYS A 111 -0.76 3.86 5.95
CA LYS A 111 -1.28 5.05 6.61
C LYS A 111 -2.78 5.23 6.38
N HIS A 112 -3.27 4.85 5.20
CA HIS A 112 -4.71 4.85 4.93
C HIS A 112 -5.46 3.84 5.81
N ILE A 113 -4.94 2.61 5.93
CA ILE A 113 -5.54 1.56 6.75
C ILE A 113 -5.56 1.95 8.23
N GLU A 114 -4.45 2.48 8.74
CA GLU A 114 -4.32 2.92 10.13
C GLU A 114 -5.20 4.13 10.47
N ALA A 115 -5.43 5.02 9.51
CA ALA A 115 -6.29 6.20 9.69
C ALA A 115 -7.78 5.91 9.44
N THR A 116 -8.16 4.64 9.25
CA THR A 116 -9.54 4.24 8.95
C THR A 116 -10.12 3.46 10.11
N HIS A 117 -11.31 3.87 10.56
CA HIS A 117 -12.12 3.12 11.50
C HIS A 117 -12.89 2.02 10.75
N TRP A 118 -12.53 0.77 10.98
CA TRP A 118 -13.12 -0.39 10.31
C TRP A 118 -14.28 -0.95 11.10
N VAL A 119 -15.42 -1.13 10.44
CA VAL A 119 -16.63 -1.67 11.08
C VAL A 119 -17.08 -2.92 10.32
N GLU A 120 -17.18 -4.05 11.02
CA GLU A 120 -17.72 -5.33 10.50
C GLU A 120 -19.25 -5.31 10.43
N ASP A 121 -19.80 -4.26 9.82
CA ASP A 121 -21.23 -4.15 9.57
C ASP A 121 -21.49 -3.45 8.23
N SER A 122 -22.76 -3.38 7.82
CA SER A 122 -23.23 -2.49 6.77
C SER A 122 -23.58 -1.13 7.34
N GLU A 123 -23.41 -0.08 6.55
CA GLU A 123 -23.77 1.28 6.99
C GLU A 123 -25.28 1.39 7.28
N ALA A 124 -26.10 0.67 6.50
CA ALA A 124 -27.55 0.61 6.69
C ALA A 124 -27.94 -0.01 8.04
N ALA A 125 -27.33 -1.13 8.42
CA ALA A 125 -27.58 -1.77 9.71
C ALA A 125 -27.10 -0.89 10.89
N ALA A 126 -25.90 -0.31 10.77
CA ALA A 126 -25.38 0.58 11.80
C ALA A 126 -26.22 1.84 11.99
N ARG A 127 -26.84 2.38 10.93
CA ARG A 127 -27.81 3.49 11.05
C ARG A 127 -29.11 3.03 11.70
N ALA A 128 -29.63 1.86 11.34
CA ALA A 128 -30.87 1.33 11.89
C ALA A 128 -30.79 1.06 13.41
N SER A 129 -29.60 0.68 13.91
CA SER A 129 -29.37 0.43 15.33
C SER A 129 -28.91 1.65 16.15
N GLY A 130 -28.61 2.78 15.48
CA GLY A 130 -27.99 3.97 16.10
C GLY A 130 -26.49 3.83 16.37
N ASP A 131 -25.84 2.78 15.89
CA ASP A 131 -24.40 2.53 16.06
C ASP A 131 -23.55 3.46 15.20
N HIS A 132 -24.10 3.96 14.09
CA HIS A 132 -23.43 4.91 13.20
C HIS A 132 -22.98 6.16 13.94
N GLU A 133 -23.82 6.72 14.81
CA GLU A 133 -23.49 7.90 15.62
C GLU A 133 -22.34 7.61 16.59
N ARG A 134 -22.35 6.43 17.24
CA ARG A 134 -21.26 6.00 18.13
C ARG A 134 -19.94 5.88 17.38
N HIS A 135 -19.95 5.32 16.17
CA HIS A 135 -18.74 5.24 15.36
C HIS A 135 -18.26 6.62 14.88
N LEU A 136 -19.17 7.55 14.57
CA LEU A 136 -18.82 8.93 14.26
C LEU A 136 -18.17 9.64 15.44
N GLU A 137 -18.68 9.43 16.65
CA GLU A 137 -18.07 9.95 17.88
C GLU A 137 -16.67 9.38 18.11
N THR A 138 -16.47 8.07 17.91
CA THR A 138 -15.15 7.45 17.97
C THR A 138 -14.16 8.12 17.02
N VAL A 139 -14.54 8.35 15.76
CA VAL A 139 -13.67 9.01 14.78
C VAL A 139 -13.43 10.48 15.10
N LYS A 140 -14.40 11.19 15.67
CA LYS A 140 -14.22 12.58 16.11
C LYS A 140 -13.27 12.68 17.32
N ASN A 141 -13.34 11.72 18.24
CA ASN A 141 -12.56 11.72 19.47
C ASN A 141 -11.11 11.24 19.25
N ASP A 142 -10.88 10.33 18.30
CA ASP A 142 -9.55 9.86 17.95
C ASP A 142 -8.96 10.66 16.77
N ARG A 143 -7.96 11.51 17.08
CA ARG A 143 -7.25 12.32 16.08
C ARG A 143 -6.50 11.51 15.02
N LYS A 144 -6.26 10.22 15.24
CA LYS A 144 -5.59 9.34 14.27
C LYS A 144 -6.56 8.86 13.19
N LEU A 145 -7.85 8.74 13.53
CA LEU A 145 -8.88 8.29 12.62
C LEU A 145 -9.38 9.47 11.77
N LYS A 146 -9.60 9.21 10.49
CA LYS A 146 -10.03 10.23 9.52
C LYS A 146 -11.34 9.88 8.84
N ARG A 147 -11.75 8.62 8.89
CA ARG A 147 -12.97 8.14 8.23
C ARG A 147 -13.44 6.82 8.84
N ILE A 148 -14.68 6.47 8.52
CA ILE A 148 -15.28 5.15 8.81
C ILE A 148 -15.40 4.39 7.49
N VAL A 149 -15.17 3.09 7.52
CA VAL A 149 -15.44 2.18 6.40
C VAL A 149 -16.18 0.95 6.91
N TYR A 150 -17.36 0.72 6.33
CA TYR A 150 -18.21 -0.44 6.56
C TYR A 150 -17.80 -1.57 5.62
N LEU A 151 -17.56 -2.76 6.17
CA LEU A 151 -16.99 -3.90 5.43
C LEU A 151 -18.05 -4.73 4.69
N HIS A 152 -19.32 -4.61 5.05
CA HIS A 152 -20.40 -5.36 4.41
C HIS A 152 -21.12 -4.60 3.30
N ASP A 153 -20.73 -3.35 3.05
CA ASP A 153 -21.17 -2.53 1.91
C ASP A 153 -20.44 -2.89 0.61
#